data_AF-A0A6A0BGP4-F1
#
_entry.id   AF-A0A6A0BGP4-F1
#
_cell.length_a   1.000
_cell.length_b   1.000
_cell.length_c   1.000
_cell.angle_alpha   90.00
_cell.angle_beta   90.00
_cell.angle_gamma   90.00
#
_symmetry.space_group_name_H-M   'P 1'
#
loop_
_entity.id
_entity.type
_entity.pdbx_description
1 polymer ?
#
loop_
_entity_poly.entity_id
_entity_poly.type
_entity_poly.pdbx_seq_one_letter_code
_entity_poly.pdbx_strand_id
1 'polypeptide(L)'
;MAEMNIIHEDRPSQFFVLSDGNNYQLKWDDSRLAPHIKEIEKEDFEEYLAGKRTGGDLMFKAAYGTWPLPQEEQEKAERNFIRETPTALISDSTAISLFSKEELEQLIPIAEQQWIDWKGELPENYQSPLT
;
A
#
# COMPACT_ATOMS: atom_id res chain seq x y z
N MET A 1 4.86 6.85 -35.61
CA MET A 1 4.57 6.58 -34.19
C MET A 1 5.92 6.56 -33.51
N ALA A 2 6.15 7.42 -32.52
CA ALA A 2 7.43 7.42 -31.82
C ALA A 2 7.56 6.11 -31.01
N GLU A 3 8.72 5.49 -31.04
CA GLU A 3 8.95 4.21 -30.38
C GLU A 3 9.18 4.44 -28.89
N MET A 4 8.34 3.83 -28.06
CA MET A 4 8.46 3.85 -26.60
C MET A 4 9.60 2.91 -26.18
N ASN A 5 10.68 3.46 -25.69
CA ASN A 5 11.85 2.70 -25.24
C ASN A 5 11.89 2.63 -23.72
N ILE A 6 12.28 1.50 -23.14
CA ILE A 6 12.51 1.38 -21.70
C ILE A 6 13.74 2.22 -21.34
N ILE A 7 13.53 3.24 -20.51
CA ILE A 7 14.59 4.14 -20.02
C ILE A 7 14.99 3.85 -18.58
N HIS A 8 14.15 3.15 -17.81
CA HIS A 8 14.41 2.76 -16.43
C HIS A 8 13.70 1.47 -16.05
N GLU A 9 14.33 0.68 -15.19
CA GLU A 9 13.82 -0.58 -14.65
C GLU A 9 14.10 -0.62 -13.13
N ASP A 10 13.04 -0.72 -12.33
CA ASP A 10 13.13 -0.96 -10.88
C ASP A 10 12.73 -2.41 -10.59
N ARG A 11 13.73 -3.25 -10.35
CA ARG A 11 13.51 -4.68 -10.09
C ARG A 11 12.76 -4.98 -8.79
N PRO A 12 13.05 -4.31 -7.65
CA PRO A 12 12.29 -4.51 -6.41
C PRO A 12 10.79 -4.25 -6.59
N SER A 13 10.44 -3.18 -7.30
CA SER A 13 9.06 -2.73 -7.48
C SER A 13 8.40 -3.28 -8.75
N GLN A 14 9.17 -3.99 -9.59
CA GLN A 14 8.74 -4.61 -10.86
C GLN A 14 8.05 -3.62 -11.82
N PHE A 15 8.56 -2.39 -11.91
CA PHE A 15 8.08 -1.42 -12.90
C PHE A 15 9.18 -0.98 -13.88
N PHE A 16 8.71 -0.52 -15.04
CA PHE A 16 9.50 0.00 -16.15
C PHE A 16 9.00 1.39 -16.48
N VAL A 17 9.92 2.32 -16.75
CA VAL A 17 9.58 3.62 -17.33
C VAL A 17 9.94 3.57 -18.81
N LEU A 18 8.97 3.85 -19.66
CA LEU A 18 9.13 3.98 -21.10
C LEU A 18 9.08 5.45 -21.49
N SER A 19 9.87 5.84 -22.49
CA SER A 19 9.80 7.19 -23.06
C SER A 19 10.11 7.18 -24.56
N ASP A 20 9.50 8.11 -25.27
CA ASP A 20 9.80 8.45 -26.67
C ASP A 20 10.60 9.77 -26.79
N GLY A 21 11.02 10.35 -25.66
CA GLY A 21 11.69 11.65 -25.56
C GLY A 21 10.75 12.82 -25.28
N ASN A 22 9.44 12.66 -25.49
CA ASN A 22 8.42 13.66 -25.21
C ASN A 22 7.46 13.22 -24.10
N ASN A 23 7.07 11.96 -24.09
CA ASN A 23 6.13 11.36 -23.16
C ASN A 23 6.84 10.34 -22.27
N TYR A 24 6.33 10.17 -21.06
CA TYR A 24 6.81 9.17 -20.10
C TYR A 24 5.65 8.26 -19.70
N GLN A 25 5.88 6.95 -19.72
CA GLN A 25 4.91 5.95 -19.35
C GLN A 25 5.49 5.03 -18.27
N LEU A 26 4.75 4.85 -17.19
CA LEU A 26 5.03 3.85 -16.16
C LEU A 26 4.28 2.57 -16.51
N LYS A 27 5.03 1.47 -16.60
CA LYS A 27 4.48 0.13 -16.82
C LYS A 27 4.83 -0.78 -15.64
N TRP A 28 3.85 -1.41 -15.03
CA TRP A 28 4.08 -2.43 -14.00
C TRP A 28 3.14 -3.62 -14.19
N ASP A 29 3.57 -4.78 -13.71
CA ASP A 29 2.81 -6.02 -13.80
C ASP A 29 2.21 -6.33 -12.42
N ASP A 30 0.88 -6.39 -12.34
CA ASP A 30 0.21 -7.07 -11.23
C ASP A 30 0.00 -8.49 -11.73
N SER A 31 0.78 -9.44 -11.23
CA SER A 31 1.05 -10.78 -11.80
C SER A 31 -0.18 -11.68 -12.06
N ARG A 32 -1.38 -11.14 -11.93
CA ARG A 32 -2.70 -11.76 -12.16
C ARG A 32 -3.58 -11.00 -13.17
N LEU A 33 -3.20 -9.80 -13.59
CA LEU A 33 -3.95 -8.92 -14.48
C LEU A 33 -3.10 -8.46 -15.68
N ALA A 34 -3.72 -7.78 -16.64
CA ALA A 34 -2.99 -7.15 -17.72
C ALA A 34 -2.02 -6.09 -17.16
N PRO A 35 -0.82 -5.93 -17.73
CA PRO A 35 0.14 -4.94 -17.26
C PRO A 35 -0.48 -3.54 -17.29
N HIS A 36 -0.32 -2.83 -16.19
CA HIS A 36 -0.77 -1.46 -16.09
C HIS A 36 0.20 -0.57 -16.86
N ILE A 37 -0.34 0.33 -17.68
CA ILE A 37 0.43 1.35 -18.40
C ILE A 37 -0.25 2.68 -18.12
N LYS A 38 0.49 3.63 -17.52
CA LYS A 38 0.01 4.96 -17.17
C LYS A 38 0.99 6.01 -17.63
N GLU A 39 0.49 7.14 -18.10
CA GLU A 39 1.33 8.30 -18.40
C GLU A 39 1.74 8.96 -17.09
N ILE A 40 3.00 9.41 -17.03
CA ILE A 40 3.56 10.13 -15.88
C ILE A 40 4.21 11.43 -16.36
N GLU A 41 4.23 12.43 -15.49
CA GLU A 41 4.96 13.67 -15.76
C GLU A 41 6.46 13.44 -15.62
N LYS A 42 7.24 14.20 -16.39
CA LYS A 42 8.71 14.12 -16.33
C LYS A 42 9.22 14.50 -14.94
N GLU A 43 8.63 15.52 -14.33
CA GLU A 43 8.98 16.00 -13.00
C GLU A 43 8.77 14.92 -11.92
N ASP A 44 7.68 14.16 -12.01
CA ASP A 44 7.38 13.07 -11.07
C ASP A 44 8.46 11.96 -11.15
N PHE A 45 8.92 11.65 -12.37
CA PHE A 45 10.01 10.70 -12.59
C PHE A 45 11.37 11.23 -12.08
N GLU A 46 11.65 12.52 -12.25
CA GLU A 46 12.85 13.17 -11.71
C GLU A 46 12.86 13.17 -10.17
N GLU A 47 11.71 13.34 -9.50
CA GLU A 47 11.61 13.22 -8.04
C GLU A 47 11.95 11.82 -7.53
N TYR A 48 11.49 10.78 -8.24
CA TYR A 48 11.87 9.40 -7.96
C TYR A 48 13.37 9.17 -8.17
N LEU A 49 13.95 9.62 -9.29
CA LEU A 49 15.39 9.49 -9.56
C LEU A 49 16.25 10.26 -8.53
N ALA A 50 15.74 11.37 -7.99
CA ALA A 50 16.38 12.13 -6.93
C ALA A 50 16.29 11.44 -5.54
N GLY A 51 15.61 10.30 -5.45
CA GLY A 51 15.43 9.56 -4.19
C GLY A 51 14.47 10.24 -3.21
N LYS A 52 13.66 11.21 -3.67
CA LYS A 52 12.65 11.87 -2.83
C LYS A 52 11.39 11.04 -2.66
N ARG A 53 11.15 10.11 -3.59
CA ARG A 53 9.95 9.27 -3.70
C ARG A 53 10.34 7.84 -3.98
N THR A 54 9.54 6.90 -3.51
CA THR A 54 9.73 5.46 -3.77
C THR A 54 9.05 5.05 -5.09
N GLY A 55 9.40 3.86 -5.59
CA GLY A 55 8.70 3.25 -6.73
C GLY A 55 7.19 3.12 -6.51
N GLY A 56 6.79 2.74 -5.29
CA GLY A 56 5.39 2.66 -4.89
C GLY A 56 4.69 4.02 -4.92
N ASP A 57 5.36 5.10 -4.49
CA ASP A 57 4.80 6.46 -4.55
C ASP A 57 4.52 6.89 -5.98
N LEU A 58 5.44 6.57 -6.91
CA LEU A 58 5.30 6.89 -8.32
C LEU A 58 4.13 6.11 -8.95
N MET A 59 3.98 4.83 -8.61
CA MET A 59 2.83 4.01 -9.03
C MET A 59 1.51 4.55 -8.46
N PHE A 60 1.48 4.95 -7.19
CA PHE A 60 0.31 5.54 -6.56
C PHE A 60 -0.08 6.86 -7.24
N LYS A 61 0.90 7.74 -7.50
CA LYS A 61 0.72 8.99 -8.24
C LYS A 61 0.17 8.76 -9.65
N ALA A 62 0.70 7.78 -10.37
CA ALA A 62 0.24 7.42 -11.71
C ALA A 62 -1.19 6.83 -11.71
N ALA A 63 -1.58 6.13 -10.65
CA ALA A 63 -2.91 5.52 -10.52
C ALA A 63 -3.99 6.51 -10.05
N TYR A 64 -3.67 7.35 -9.07
CA TYR A 64 -4.63 8.19 -8.35
C TYR A 64 -4.46 9.70 -8.60
N GLY A 65 -3.42 10.12 -9.33
CA GLY A 65 -3.15 11.51 -9.67
C GLY A 65 -2.56 12.37 -8.54
N THR A 66 -2.40 11.82 -7.33
CA THR A 66 -1.82 12.51 -6.18
C THR A 66 -0.69 11.69 -5.57
N TRP A 67 0.28 12.37 -4.95
CA TRP A 67 1.29 11.68 -4.14
C TRP A 67 0.60 11.03 -2.93
N PRO A 68 1.09 9.88 -2.46
CA PRO A 68 0.61 9.32 -1.21
C PRO A 68 0.93 10.27 -0.05
N LEU A 69 0.13 10.20 1.00
CA LEU A 69 0.35 10.97 2.21
C LEU A 69 1.71 10.63 2.84
N PRO A 70 2.32 11.51 3.64
CA PRO A 70 3.49 11.15 4.43
C PRO A 70 3.22 9.90 5.27
N GLN A 71 4.25 9.08 5.51
CA GLN A 71 4.11 7.83 6.27
C GLN A 71 3.40 8.03 7.62
N GLU A 72 3.73 9.09 8.36
CA GLU A 72 3.10 9.42 9.64
C GLU A 72 1.58 9.65 9.50
N GLU A 73 1.14 10.28 8.42
CA GLU A 73 -0.30 10.49 8.17
C GLU A 73 -0.99 9.20 7.72
N GLN A 74 -0.31 8.35 6.96
CA GLN A 74 -0.81 7.03 6.60
C GLN A 74 -1.00 6.16 7.85
N GLU A 75 0.01 6.09 8.72
CA GLU A 75 -0.06 5.35 9.99
C GLU A 75 -1.18 5.89 10.88
N LYS A 76 -1.36 7.21 10.95
CA LYS A 76 -2.46 7.82 11.69
C LYS A 76 -3.83 7.45 11.11
N ALA A 77 -3.97 7.48 9.79
CA ALA A 77 -5.21 7.09 9.11
C ALA A 77 -5.53 5.61 9.33
N GLU A 78 -4.54 4.74 9.23
CA GLU A 78 -4.67 3.30 9.45
C GLU A 78 -5.03 2.98 10.91
N ARG A 79 -4.38 3.64 11.88
CA ARG A 79 -4.75 3.52 13.29
C ARG A 79 -6.18 3.95 13.56
N ASN A 80 -6.65 5.01 12.93
CA ASN A 80 -8.03 5.47 13.07
C ASN A 80 -9.02 4.46 12.46
N PHE A 81 -8.72 3.96 11.26
CA PHE A 81 -9.53 2.94 10.60
C PHE A 81 -9.66 1.68 11.47
N ILE A 82 -8.56 1.20 12.07
CA ILE A 82 -8.57 0.02 12.94
C ILE A 82 -9.35 0.27 14.24
N ARG A 83 -9.32 1.50 14.78
CA ARG A 83 -10.16 1.85 15.95
C ARG A 83 -11.65 1.82 15.60
N GLU A 84 -12.03 2.21 14.39
CA GLU A 84 -13.41 2.15 13.91
C GLU A 84 -13.83 0.73 13.50
N THR A 85 -12.88 -0.06 12.98
CA THR A 85 -13.07 -1.44 12.52
C THR A 85 -12.04 -2.38 13.18
N PRO A 86 -12.17 -2.70 14.48
CA PRO A 86 -11.20 -3.51 15.22
C PRO A 86 -10.97 -4.91 14.64
N THR A 87 -11.94 -5.46 13.92
CA THR A 87 -11.83 -6.77 13.24
C THR A 87 -10.64 -6.87 12.28
N ALA A 88 -10.11 -5.74 11.79
CA ALA A 88 -8.88 -5.71 10.99
C ALA A 88 -7.69 -6.37 11.71
N LEU A 89 -7.61 -6.26 13.04
CA LEU A 89 -6.58 -6.90 13.87
C LEU A 89 -6.65 -8.44 13.86
N ILE A 90 -7.79 -9.02 13.48
CA ILE A 90 -8.00 -10.46 13.38
C ILE A 90 -7.61 -10.97 11.98
N SER A 91 -7.96 -10.20 10.94
CA SER A 91 -7.69 -10.57 9.54
C SER A 91 -6.25 -10.28 9.09
N ASP A 92 -5.60 -9.29 9.69
CA ASP A 92 -4.26 -8.85 9.30
C ASP A 92 -3.39 -8.68 10.56
N SER A 93 -2.43 -9.58 10.73
CA SER A 93 -1.52 -9.55 11.87
C SER A 93 -0.49 -8.42 11.80
N THR A 94 -0.26 -7.82 10.63
CA THR A 94 0.70 -6.72 10.48
C THR A 94 0.21 -5.45 11.17
N ALA A 95 -1.11 -5.25 11.20
CA ALA A 95 -1.80 -4.15 11.87
C ALA A 95 -1.53 -4.09 13.39
N ILE A 96 -1.20 -5.23 14.02
CA ILE A 96 -0.88 -5.32 15.45
C ILE A 96 0.36 -4.47 15.77
N SER A 97 1.33 -4.38 14.85
CA SER A 97 2.56 -3.61 15.05
C SER A 97 2.35 -2.09 15.19
N LEU A 98 1.17 -1.58 14.82
CA LEU A 98 0.84 -0.16 14.86
C LEU A 98 0.41 0.34 16.25
N PHE A 99 0.20 -0.56 17.22
CA PHE A 99 -0.38 -0.25 18.52
C PHE A 99 0.54 -0.62 19.69
N SER A 100 0.41 0.11 20.80
CA SER A 100 1.05 -0.31 22.05
C SER A 100 0.32 -1.52 22.66
N LYS A 101 0.98 -2.19 23.61
CA LYS A 101 0.36 -3.32 24.33
C LYS A 101 -0.93 -2.91 25.03
N GLU A 102 -0.94 -1.73 25.66
CA GLU A 102 -2.10 -1.19 26.38
C GLU A 102 -3.27 -0.88 25.44
N GLU A 103 -3.00 -0.40 24.22
CA GLU A 103 -4.03 -0.19 23.21
C GLU A 103 -4.60 -1.52 22.72
N LEU A 104 -3.74 -2.53 22.51
CA LEU A 104 -4.17 -3.87 22.10
C LEU A 104 -5.01 -4.57 23.18
N GLU A 105 -4.69 -4.39 24.47
CA GLU A 105 -5.50 -4.91 25.58
C GLU A 105 -6.95 -4.39 25.55
N GLN A 106 -7.18 -3.20 24.99
CA GLN A 106 -8.52 -2.64 24.80
C GLN A 106 -9.16 -3.08 23.48
N LEU A 107 -8.40 -3.11 22.38
CA LEU A 107 -8.92 -3.34 21.03
C LEU A 107 -9.17 -4.82 20.73
N ILE A 108 -8.30 -5.73 21.20
CA ILE A 108 -8.37 -7.16 20.87
C ILE A 108 -9.68 -7.80 21.36
N PRO A 109 -10.14 -7.61 22.61
CA PRO A 109 -11.42 -8.18 23.04
C PRO A 109 -12.61 -7.67 22.21
N ILE A 110 -12.58 -6.40 21.78
CA ILE A 110 -13.62 -5.82 20.91
C ILE A 110 -13.56 -6.46 19.52
N ALA A 111 -12.36 -6.60 18.96
CA ALA A 111 -12.12 -7.20 17.64
C ALA A 111 -12.58 -8.67 17.60
N GLU A 112 -12.21 -9.46 18.61
CA GLU A 112 -12.58 -10.86 18.71
C GLU A 112 -14.10 -11.03 18.83
N GLN A 113 -14.74 -10.24 19.69
CA GLN A 113 -16.19 -10.29 19.85
C GLN A 113 -16.93 -9.89 18.56
N GLN A 114 -16.54 -8.78 17.91
CA GLN A 114 -17.15 -8.36 16.65
C GLN A 114 -16.96 -9.40 15.54
N TRP A 115 -15.80 -10.05 15.49
CA TRP A 115 -15.54 -11.12 14.53
C TRP A 115 -16.45 -12.32 14.76
N ILE A 116 -16.59 -12.77 16.02
CA ILE A 116 -17.49 -13.86 16.40
C ILE A 116 -18.94 -13.49 16.09
N ASP A 117 -19.37 -12.26 16.39
CA ASP A 117 -20.73 -11.80 16.09
C ASP A 117 -21.03 -11.82 14.59
N TRP A 118 -20.00 -11.59 13.75
CA TRP A 118 -20.14 -11.59 12.29
C TRP A 118 -19.99 -12.97 11.64
N LYS A 119 -19.02 -13.79 12.11
CA LYS A 119 -18.61 -15.06 11.47
C LYS A 119 -18.95 -16.31 12.27
N GLY A 120 -19.37 -16.16 13.53
CA GLY A 120 -19.68 -17.24 14.45
C GLY A 120 -18.48 -17.73 15.27
N GLU A 121 -17.27 -17.66 14.72
CA GLU A 121 -16.04 -18.12 15.37
C GLU A 121 -14.79 -17.36 14.87
N LEU A 122 -13.71 -17.40 15.65
CA LEU A 122 -12.41 -16.85 15.27
C LEU A 122 -11.74 -17.73 14.20
N PRO A 123 -10.91 -17.16 13.31
CA PRO A 123 -10.18 -17.94 12.32
C PRO A 123 -9.25 -18.97 12.97
N GLU A 124 -9.13 -20.16 12.39
CA GLU A 124 -8.26 -21.23 12.94
C GLU A 124 -6.78 -20.80 13.05
N ASN A 125 -6.33 -19.93 12.17
CA ASN A 125 -4.96 -19.40 12.14
C ASN A 125 -4.77 -18.14 13.00
N TYR A 126 -5.80 -17.66 13.68
CA TYR A 126 -5.70 -16.50 14.56
C TYR A 126 -4.99 -16.88 15.87
N GLN A 127 -4.03 -16.06 16.26
CA GLN A 127 -3.34 -16.15 17.55
C GLN A 127 -3.45 -14.80 18.25
N SER A 128 -4.00 -14.80 19.46
CA SER A 128 -4.17 -13.56 20.22
C SER A 128 -2.78 -12.98 20.58
N PRO A 129 -2.53 -11.69 20.30
CA PRO A 129 -1.23 -11.06 20.58
C PRO A 129 -1.02 -10.74 22.06
N LEU A 130 -2.03 -10.99 22.91
CA LEU A 130 -1.96 -10.77 24.35
C LEU A 130 -1.42 -11.97 25.14
N THR A 131 -1.22 -13.12 24.45
CA THR A 131 -0.81 -14.40 25.05
C THR A 131 0.70 -14.58 25.13
#